data_AF-A0A1B8E6L0-F1
#
_entry.id   AF-A0A1B8E6L0-F1
#
_cell.length_a   1.000
_cell.length_b   1.000
_cell.length_c   1.000
_cell.angle_alpha   90.00
_cell.angle_beta   90.00
_cell.angle_gamma   90.00
#
_symmetry.space_group_name_H-M   'P 1'
#
loop_
_entity.id
_entity.type
_entity.pdbx_description
1 polymer ?
#
loop_
_entity_poly.entity_id
_entity_poly.type
_entity_poly.pdbx_seq_one_letter_code
_entity_poly.pdbx_strand_id
1 'polypeptide(L)'
;MDWALIALYSPGPGDAVVNSLPLRSAFSIQCLDNGHLRYETKRGETVSGTGKLEKFSWVGKSFFGWRPVGGRVNSLERTVCWDNGMVPREVEVLQADARGRFAEDRDEGSMVFNEAKEWVGMLVGADSGHAGYVTPAADIIADIKERTGGTITLV
;
A
#
# COMPACT_ATOMS: atom_id res chain seq x y z
N MET A 1 -5.41 -6.08 19.67
CA MET A 1 -6.28 -6.81 18.73
C MET A 1 -5.42 -6.94 17.49
N ASP A 2 -4.81 -8.11 17.31
CA ASP A 2 -3.76 -8.32 16.32
C ASP A 2 -4.39 -8.96 15.11
N TRP A 3 -4.47 -8.24 14.01
CA TRP A 3 -4.75 -8.85 12.72
C TRP A 3 -3.83 -8.24 11.67
N ALA A 4 -2.80 -9.00 11.31
CA ALA A 4 -2.30 -9.01 9.95
C ALA A 4 -2.89 -10.27 9.31
N LEU A 5 -3.69 -10.11 8.25
CA LEU A 5 -4.10 -11.26 7.44
C LEU A 5 -2.89 -11.72 6.63
N ILE A 6 -2.08 -12.59 7.22
CA ILE A 6 -1.04 -13.32 6.51
C ILE A 6 -1.74 -14.52 5.87
N ALA A 7 -1.83 -14.56 4.54
CA ALA A 7 -2.32 -15.72 3.82
C ALA A 7 -1.33 -16.88 4.02
N LEU A 8 -1.52 -17.63 5.10
CA LEU A 8 -0.92 -18.94 5.33
C LEU A 8 -1.55 -19.90 4.31
N TYR A 9 -0.79 -20.25 3.27
CA TYR A 9 -1.10 -21.30 2.28
C TYR A 9 -2.57 -21.38 1.86
N SER A 10 -2.89 -20.76 0.73
CA SER A 10 -4.17 -20.92 0.00
C SER A 10 -4.70 -22.37 0.10
N PRO A 11 -5.91 -22.60 0.66
CA PRO A 11 -6.42 -23.94 0.96
C PRO A 11 -6.86 -24.73 -0.29
N GLY A 12 -6.67 -24.20 -1.49
CA GLY A 12 -6.97 -24.89 -2.74
C GLY A 12 -6.35 -24.25 -3.99
N PRO A 13 -6.35 -24.97 -5.12
CA PRO A 13 -5.94 -24.42 -6.40
C PRO A 13 -6.97 -23.41 -6.88
N GLY A 14 -6.59 -22.13 -6.95
CA GLY A 14 -7.44 -21.02 -7.39
C GLY A 14 -7.54 -19.84 -6.42
N ASP A 15 -7.23 -20.06 -5.14
CA ASP A 15 -7.34 -19.07 -4.06
C ASP A 15 -6.00 -18.39 -3.69
N ALA A 16 -4.99 -18.51 -4.55
CA ALA A 16 -3.74 -17.80 -4.35
C ALA A 16 -4.02 -16.30 -4.43
N VAL A 17 -4.06 -15.61 -3.29
CA VAL A 17 -3.99 -14.15 -3.23
C VAL A 17 -2.63 -13.78 -3.80
N VAL A 18 -2.58 -13.51 -5.10
CA VAL A 18 -1.37 -13.12 -5.79
C VAL A 18 -1.17 -11.62 -5.57
N ASN A 19 0.03 -11.21 -5.17
CA ASN A 19 0.43 -9.80 -5.03
C ASN A 19 0.61 -9.13 -6.40
N SER A 20 -0.42 -9.19 -7.24
CA SER A 20 -0.43 -8.76 -8.63
C SER A 20 -0.44 -7.24 -8.71
N LEU A 21 0.36 -6.71 -9.63
CA LEU A 21 0.40 -5.29 -9.89
C LEU A 21 -0.60 -4.90 -10.99
N PRO A 22 -1.34 -3.79 -10.82
CA PRO A 22 -2.23 -3.29 -11.86
C PRO A 22 -1.45 -2.86 -13.10
N LEU A 23 -2.03 -3.06 -14.27
CA LEU A 23 -1.48 -2.53 -15.53
C LEU A 23 -1.51 -1.01 -15.51
N ARG A 24 -0.52 -0.36 -16.14
CA ARG A 24 -0.52 1.11 -16.34
C ARG A 24 -1.85 1.63 -16.90
N SER A 25 -2.43 0.91 -17.86
CA SER A 25 -3.69 1.26 -18.51
C SER A 25 -4.92 1.23 -17.59
N ALA A 26 -4.82 0.63 -16.40
CA ALA A 26 -5.90 0.61 -15.42
C ALA A 26 -6.00 1.91 -14.62
N PHE A 27 -4.91 2.68 -14.52
CA PHE A 27 -4.88 3.97 -13.84
C PHE A 27 -5.48 5.08 -14.71
N SER A 28 -6.03 6.11 -14.05
CA SER A 28 -6.27 7.38 -14.73
C SER A 28 -4.94 8.09 -15.04
N ILE A 29 -4.94 8.96 -16.05
CA ILE A 29 -3.75 9.72 -16.40
C ILE A 29 -3.30 10.63 -15.25
N GLN A 30 -4.24 11.16 -14.47
CA GLN A 30 -3.96 12.00 -13.29
C GLN A 30 -3.24 11.21 -12.19
N CYS A 31 -3.61 9.94 -11.97
CA CYS A 31 -2.92 9.06 -11.02
C CYS A 31 -1.46 8.80 -11.40
N LEU A 32 -1.09 8.99 -12.67
CA LEU A 32 0.24 8.73 -13.21
C LEU A 32 1.03 10.04 -13.43
N ASP A 33 0.85 11.02 -12.54
CA ASP A 33 1.47 12.34 -12.62
C ASP A 33 1.22 12.99 -13.99
N ASN A 34 -0.06 13.07 -14.38
CA ASN A 34 -0.49 13.53 -15.71
C ASN A 34 0.19 12.81 -16.89
N GLY A 35 0.58 11.55 -16.69
CA GLY A 35 1.25 10.70 -17.68
C GLY A 35 2.78 10.76 -17.65
N HIS A 36 3.39 11.60 -16.82
CA HIS A 36 4.84 11.73 -16.71
C HIS A 36 5.50 10.58 -15.95
N LEU A 37 4.76 9.89 -15.07
CA LEU A 37 5.28 8.75 -14.32
C LEU A 37 5.63 7.59 -15.26
N ARG A 38 6.80 6.97 -15.07
CA ARG A 38 7.29 5.82 -15.86
C ARG A 38 6.97 4.47 -15.24
N TYR A 39 5.74 4.30 -14.75
CA TYR A 39 5.25 3.02 -14.29
C TYR A 39 4.81 2.13 -15.46
N GLU A 40 5.46 0.98 -15.62
CA GLU A 40 5.13 -0.03 -16.64
C GLU A 40 5.09 -1.43 -16.02
N THR A 41 3.97 -2.13 -16.22
CA THR A 41 3.79 -3.50 -15.72
C THR A 41 3.22 -4.41 -16.79
N LYS A 42 3.60 -5.69 -16.74
CA LYS A 42 3.05 -6.74 -17.60
C LYS A 42 1.96 -7.51 -16.88
N ARG A 43 1.05 -8.13 -17.66
CA ARG A 43 -0.02 -8.95 -17.08
C ARG A 43 0.58 -10.13 -16.32
N GLY A 44 0.16 -10.31 -15.07
CA GLY A 44 0.66 -11.36 -14.17
C GLY A 44 1.95 -10.99 -13.44
N GLU A 45 2.47 -9.78 -13.64
CA GLU A 45 3.60 -9.29 -12.85
C GLU A 45 3.16 -9.01 -11.41
N THR A 46 3.99 -9.42 -10.44
CA THR A 46 3.77 -9.25 -9.01
C THR A 46 4.76 -8.24 -8.44
N VAL A 47 4.57 -7.85 -7.18
CA VAL A 47 5.59 -7.07 -6.46
C VAL A 47 6.94 -7.79 -6.49
N SER A 48 7.99 -7.06 -6.84
CA SER A 48 9.34 -7.58 -7.08
C SER A 48 10.19 -7.72 -5.82
N GLY A 49 9.79 -7.05 -4.73
CA GLY A 49 10.60 -6.93 -3.53
C GLY A 49 9.97 -6.04 -2.48
N THR A 50 10.74 -5.76 -1.43
CA THR A 50 10.38 -4.78 -0.38
C THR A 50 11.15 -3.49 -0.63
N GLY A 51 10.46 -2.36 -0.53
CA GLY A 51 11.01 -1.03 -0.78
C GLY A 51 10.77 -0.10 0.39
N LYS A 52 11.12 1.18 0.20
CA LYS A 52 10.90 2.24 1.18
C LYS A 52 9.87 3.24 0.70
N LEU A 53 9.13 3.82 1.65
CA LEU A 53 8.31 5.00 1.43
C LEU A 53 9.18 6.25 1.41
N GLU A 54 9.69 6.58 0.22
CA GLU A 54 10.51 7.77 0.02
C GLU A 54 9.65 9.03 -0.04
N LYS A 55 10.07 10.10 0.65
CA LYS A 55 9.31 11.37 0.67
C LYS A 55 9.14 11.92 -0.76
N PHE A 56 7.94 12.42 -1.04
CA PHE A 56 7.54 12.97 -2.34
C PHE A 56 7.55 11.98 -3.51
N SER A 57 7.84 10.70 -3.26
CA SER A 57 7.77 9.66 -4.29
C SER A 57 6.33 9.29 -4.59
N TRP A 58 6.13 8.70 -5.76
CA TRP A 58 4.83 8.15 -6.15
C TRP A 58 4.62 6.77 -5.55
N VAL A 59 3.41 6.50 -5.11
CA VAL A 59 2.95 5.16 -4.73
C VAL A 59 1.60 4.85 -5.34
N GLY A 60 1.36 3.57 -5.59
CA GLY A 60 0.10 3.04 -6.05
C GLY A 60 -0.51 2.08 -5.04
N LYS A 61 -1.84 1.97 -5.07
CA LYS A 61 -2.54 0.83 -4.48
C LYS A 61 -3.62 0.34 -5.41
N SER A 62 -4.00 -0.92 -5.23
CA SER A 62 -5.16 -1.53 -5.87
C SER A 62 -5.97 -2.26 -4.83
N PHE A 63 -7.30 -2.17 -4.95
CA PHE A 63 -8.24 -2.92 -4.14
C PHE A 63 -9.18 -3.71 -5.05
N PHE A 64 -9.69 -4.86 -4.56
CA PHE A 64 -10.51 -5.76 -5.37
C PHE A 64 -11.80 -5.06 -5.83
N GLY A 65 -12.09 -5.11 -7.13
CA GLY A 65 -13.29 -4.53 -7.73
C GLY A 65 -13.23 -3.03 -8.02
N TRP A 66 -12.13 -2.34 -7.67
CA TRP A 66 -11.97 -0.90 -7.90
C TRP A 66 -10.79 -0.61 -8.83
N ARG A 67 -10.83 0.57 -9.47
CA ARG A 67 -9.69 1.05 -10.27
C ARG A 67 -8.51 1.33 -9.33
N PRO A 68 -7.28 1.01 -9.74
CA PRO A 68 -6.11 1.33 -8.95
C PRO A 68 -5.94 2.86 -8.87
N VAL A 69 -5.39 3.33 -7.76
CA VAL A 69 -5.20 4.75 -7.47
C VAL A 69 -3.74 5.05 -7.18
N GLY A 70 -3.31 6.25 -7.56
CA GLY A 70 -1.97 6.77 -7.32
C GLY A 70 -1.98 7.87 -6.28
N GLY A 71 -0.91 7.97 -5.51
CA GLY A 71 -0.69 8.98 -4.49
C GLY A 71 0.76 9.43 -4.43
N ARG A 72 1.00 10.46 -3.64
CA ARG A 72 2.33 11.01 -3.38
C ARG A 72 2.62 10.97 -1.90
N VAL A 73 3.75 10.37 -1.55
CA VAL A 73 4.21 10.30 -0.15
C VAL A 73 4.47 11.71 0.35
N ASN A 74 3.84 12.09 1.47
CA ASN A 74 4.09 13.39 2.07
C ASN A 74 5.42 13.39 2.85
N SER A 75 5.96 14.56 3.14
CA SER A 75 7.13 14.71 4.03
C SER A 75 6.78 14.60 5.51
N LEU A 76 5.49 14.66 5.85
CA LEU A 76 4.98 14.61 7.21
C LEU A 76 4.62 13.18 7.61
N GLU A 77 4.96 12.84 8.84
CA GLU A 77 4.43 11.66 9.51
C GLU A 77 3.28 12.09 10.42
N ARG A 78 2.29 11.21 10.58
CA ARG A 78 1.11 11.45 11.40
C ARG A 78 1.09 10.49 12.57
N THR A 79 0.77 11.04 13.72
CA THR A 79 0.46 10.23 14.89
C THR A 79 -0.95 9.71 14.77
N VAL A 80 -1.12 8.39 14.75
CA VAL A 80 -2.44 7.73 14.74
C VAL A 80 -2.72 7.22 16.14
N CYS A 81 -3.86 7.60 16.72
CA CYS A 81 -4.26 7.14 18.04
C CYS A 81 -5.28 6.02 17.89
N TRP A 82 -4.89 4.79 18.23
CA TRP A 82 -5.78 3.63 18.22
C TRP A 82 -6.53 3.49 19.54
N ASP A 83 -7.73 2.91 19.50
CA ASP A 83 -8.60 2.70 20.67
C ASP A 83 -7.95 1.84 21.77
N ASN A 84 -6.97 1.01 21.41
CA ASN A 84 -6.21 0.20 22.35
C ASN A 84 -5.05 0.95 23.02
N GLY A 85 -4.94 2.26 22.80
CA GLY A 85 -3.88 3.11 23.36
C GLY A 85 -2.56 3.08 22.60
N MET A 86 -2.47 2.37 21.46
CA MET A 86 -1.29 2.43 20.60
C MET A 86 -1.24 3.76 19.84
N VAL A 87 -0.05 4.33 19.73
CA VAL A 87 0.18 5.64 19.13
C VAL A 87 1.35 5.59 18.13
N PRO A 88 1.22 4.84 17.01
CA PRO A 88 2.27 4.76 16.01
C PRO A 88 2.41 6.05 15.19
N ARG A 89 3.53 6.13 14.46
CA ARG A 89 3.80 7.16 13.46
C ARG A 89 3.61 6.55 12.09
N GLU A 90 2.56 6.97 11.40
CA GLU A 90 2.24 6.51 10.05
C GLU A 90 2.69 7.53 9.01
N VAL A 91 3.00 7.05 7.80
CA VAL A 91 3.37 7.91 6.68
C VAL A 91 2.09 8.35 5.97
N GLU A 92 1.92 9.66 5.80
CA GLU A 92 0.78 10.22 5.08
C GLU A 92 1.05 10.16 3.57
N VAL A 93 0.08 9.64 2.81
CA VAL A 93 0.08 9.63 1.35
C VAL A 93 -1.09 10.48 0.87
N LEU A 94 -0.76 11.51 0.10
CA LEU A 94 -1.72 12.42 -0.50
C LEU A 94 -2.18 11.89 -1.85
N GLN A 95 -3.40 12.23 -2.24
CA GLN A 95 -3.90 11.99 -3.59
C GLN A 95 -3.02 12.62 -4.67
N ALA A 96 -2.79 11.89 -5.78
CA ALA A 96 -2.09 12.41 -6.95
C ALA A 96 -2.99 13.31 -7.82
N ASP A 97 -4.31 13.14 -7.75
CA ASP A 97 -5.31 13.91 -8.49
C ASP A 97 -6.02 14.90 -7.54
N ALA A 98 -6.15 16.16 -7.95
CA ALA A 98 -6.87 17.20 -7.20
C ALA A 98 -8.34 16.87 -6.91
N ARG A 99 -8.95 15.93 -7.64
CA ARG A 99 -10.31 15.41 -7.41
C ARG A 99 -10.33 13.93 -7.06
N GLY A 100 -9.15 13.29 -7.03
CA GLY A 100 -9.03 11.89 -6.69
C GLY A 100 -9.08 11.67 -5.19
N ARG A 101 -8.97 10.41 -4.80
CA ARG A 101 -8.89 9.97 -3.41
C ARG A 101 -7.79 8.94 -3.35
N PHE A 102 -6.83 9.12 -2.45
CA PHE A 102 -5.85 8.07 -2.26
C PHE A 102 -6.45 6.94 -1.43
N ALA A 103 -7.22 7.26 -0.39
CA ALA A 103 -7.88 6.27 0.45
C ALA A 103 -9.32 6.68 0.82
N GLU A 104 -10.17 5.68 1.02
CA GLU A 104 -11.52 5.80 1.59
C GLU A 104 -11.75 4.74 2.67
N ASP A 105 -12.85 4.88 3.42
CA ASP A 105 -13.32 3.86 4.35
C ASP A 105 -13.38 2.49 3.66
N ARG A 106 -12.86 1.45 4.34
CA ARG A 106 -12.78 0.05 3.86
C ARG A 106 -11.63 -0.27 2.91
N ASP A 107 -10.73 0.67 2.66
CA ASP A 107 -9.50 0.39 1.92
C ASP A 107 -8.40 -0.22 2.82
N GLU A 108 -8.60 -0.33 4.13
CA GLU A 108 -7.59 -0.82 5.08
C GLU A 108 -7.10 -2.23 4.72
N GLY A 109 -5.81 -2.47 4.94
CA GLY A 109 -5.13 -3.70 4.52
C GLY A 109 -4.69 -3.70 3.05
N SER A 110 -5.02 -2.65 2.26
CA SER A 110 -4.52 -2.53 0.89
C SER A 110 -2.99 -2.46 0.85
N MET A 111 -2.40 -3.27 -0.03
CA MET A 111 -0.96 -3.20 -0.34
C MET A 111 -0.64 -1.90 -1.09
N VAL A 112 0.42 -1.22 -0.64
CA VAL A 112 0.97 -0.03 -1.28
C VAL A 112 2.30 -0.39 -1.92
N PHE A 113 2.49 0.01 -3.18
CA PHE A 113 3.69 -0.27 -3.98
C PHE A 113 4.26 1.00 -4.61
N ASN A 114 5.56 1.00 -4.96
CA ASN A 114 6.22 2.11 -5.63
C ASN A 114 6.35 1.90 -7.15
N GLU A 115 6.91 2.90 -7.85
CA GLU A 115 7.15 2.80 -9.30
C GLU A 115 8.11 1.67 -9.71
N ALA A 116 8.98 1.26 -8.78
CA ALA A 116 9.92 0.15 -8.95
C ALA A 116 9.29 -1.22 -8.70
N LYS A 117 7.97 -1.28 -8.49
CA LYS A 117 7.18 -2.51 -8.28
C LYS A 117 7.45 -3.19 -6.94
N GLU A 118 7.95 -2.45 -5.97
CA GLU A 118 8.25 -2.98 -4.64
C GLU A 118 7.07 -2.73 -3.70
N TRP A 119 6.82 -3.66 -2.78
CA TRP A 119 5.93 -3.45 -1.64
C TRP A 119 6.57 -2.48 -0.66
N VAL A 120 5.93 -1.34 -0.40
CA VAL A 120 6.47 -0.27 0.46
C VAL A 120 5.69 -0.08 1.75
N GLY A 121 4.47 -0.62 1.84
CA GLY A 121 3.68 -0.55 3.06
C GLY A 121 2.26 -1.05 2.90
N MET A 122 1.48 -0.86 3.96
CA MET A 122 0.07 -1.25 4.02
C MET A 122 -0.75 -0.06 4.49
N LEU A 123 -1.86 0.19 3.82
CA LEU A 123 -2.80 1.23 4.23
C LEU A 123 -3.51 0.79 5.51
N VAL A 124 -3.48 1.61 6.56
CA VAL A 124 -4.11 1.32 7.86
C VAL A 124 -5.31 2.21 8.15
N GLY A 125 -5.49 3.30 7.39
CA GLY A 125 -6.65 4.16 7.53
C GLY A 125 -6.64 5.30 6.52
N ALA A 126 -7.73 6.06 6.52
CA ALA A 126 -7.92 7.26 5.73
C ALA A 126 -8.39 8.41 6.62
N ASP A 127 -8.23 9.65 6.15
CA ASP A 127 -8.89 10.81 6.74
C ASP A 127 -10.00 11.38 5.86
N SER A 128 -10.75 12.33 6.41
CA SER A 128 -11.81 13.06 5.70
C SER A 128 -11.32 13.86 4.48
N GLY A 129 -10.00 14.07 4.36
CA GLY A 129 -9.35 14.70 3.22
C GLY A 129 -8.92 13.72 2.14
N HIS A 130 -9.28 12.44 2.28
CA HIS A 130 -8.92 11.34 1.37
C HIS A 130 -7.41 11.05 1.27
N ALA A 131 -6.64 11.52 2.26
CA ALA A 131 -5.28 11.05 2.47
C ALA A 131 -5.31 9.64 3.08
N GLY A 132 -4.30 8.84 2.75
CA GLY A 132 -4.11 7.52 3.36
C GLY A 132 -2.96 7.54 4.35
N TYR A 133 -3.12 6.78 5.44
CA TYR A 133 -2.06 6.53 6.41
C TYR A 133 -1.50 5.14 6.18
N VAL A 134 -0.20 5.08 5.90
CA VAL A 134 0.48 3.85 5.49
C VAL A 134 1.54 3.49 6.52
N THR A 135 1.45 2.27 7.03
CA THR A 135 2.52 1.67 7.82
C THR A 135 3.61 1.13 6.88
N PRO A 136 4.87 1.57 7.03
CA PRO A 136 5.96 1.09 6.20
C PRO A 136 6.14 -0.43 6.26
N ALA A 137 6.47 -1.05 5.11
CA ALA A 137 6.70 -2.50 5.03
C ALA A 137 7.81 -2.96 5.99
N ALA A 138 8.85 -2.14 6.16
CA ALA A 138 9.94 -2.42 7.09
C ALA A 138 9.46 -2.53 8.55
N ASP A 139 8.55 -1.65 8.96
CA ASP A 139 8.02 -1.63 10.33
C ASP A 139 7.10 -2.84 10.58
N ILE A 140 6.29 -3.21 9.58
CA ILE A 140 5.47 -4.42 9.61
C ILE A 140 6.34 -5.68 9.76
N ILE A 141 7.39 -5.80 8.95
CA ILE A 141 8.32 -6.94 9.00
C ILE A 141 9.02 -6.99 10.37
N ALA A 142 9.45 -5.84 10.89
CA ALA A 142 10.11 -5.74 12.18
C ALA A 142 9.19 -6.16 13.34
N ASP A 143 7.95 -5.65 13.39
CA ASP A 143 6.97 -5.98 14.43
C ASP A 143 6.60 -7.47 14.42
N ILE A 144 6.40 -8.06 13.24
CA ILE A 144 6.14 -9.51 13.12
C ILE A 144 7.33 -10.31 13.65
N LYS A 145 8.54 -9.94 13.29
CA LYS A 145 9.75 -10.62 13.74
C LYS A 145 9.93 -10.50 15.26
N GLU A 146 9.68 -9.33 15.82
CA GLU A 146 9.77 -9.10 17.27
C GLU A 146 8.73 -9.93 18.03
N ARG A 147 7.47 -9.96 17.57
CA ARG A 147 6.37 -10.63 18.27
C ARG A 147 6.35 -12.14 18.09
N THR A 148 6.79 -12.64 16.94
CA THR A 148 6.60 -14.05 16.57
C THR A 148 7.91 -14.79 16.29
N GLY A 149 9.03 -14.09 16.13
CA GLY A 149 10.28 -14.65 15.61
C GLY A 149 10.24 -15.00 14.11
N GLY A 150 9.10 -14.80 13.44
CA GLY A 150 8.90 -15.06 12.02
C GLY A 150 9.31 -13.91 11.11
N THR A 151 9.01 -14.04 9.81
CA THR A 151 9.17 -12.98 8.81
C THR A 151 8.09 -13.10 7.74
N ILE A 152 7.79 -11.99 7.06
CA ILE A 152 7.07 -12.01 5.79
C ILE A 152 8.10 -12.09 4.65
N THR A 153 7.81 -12.94 3.67
CA THR A 153 8.53 -13.00 2.39
C THR A 153 7.53 -12.95 1.25
N LEU A 154 7.88 -12.23 0.19
CA LEU A 154 7.14 -12.24 -1.07
C LEU A 154 7.47 -13.56 -1.79
N VAL A 155 6.44 -14.25 -2.30
CA VAL A 155 6.54 -15.55 -2.99
C VAL A 155 6.23 -15.41 -4.47
#